data_AF-A0A3P1XWS2-F1
#
_entry.id   AF-A0A3P1XWS2-F1
#
_cell.length_a   1.000
_cell.length_b   1.000
_cell.length_c   1.000
_cell.angle_alpha   90.00
_cell.angle_beta   90.00
_cell.angle_gamma   90.00
#
_symmetry.space_group_name_H-M   'P 1'
#
loop_
_entity.id
_entity.type
_entity.pdbx_description
1 polymer ?
#
loop_
_entity_poly.entity_id
_entity_poly.type
_entity_poly.pdbx_seq_one_letter_code
_entity_poly.pdbx_strand_id
1 'polypeptide(L)'
;LRSLCAPIYRSHPLRETIQEMIGAETTFNDLTRRVMIPAVNLSTGKPQFFKTPHNPDFTRDGPLKLIDAALATSAAPTYFSPHYCEDLRAYFADGGLVANNPSYIGLLEVFRDMNSDFSVTHKDIHILNIGTVGEEYSLSPKLLSKTWWNGYCRLWGMGKRLVLTTMTANQHLHKNMLQRELMLHDAVDNYIYLDEIIPNEAASDITLDNATKSSLENLSARGRQLANVKFAQDQKLK
;
A
#
# COMPACT_ATOMS: atom_id res chain seq x y z
N LEU A 1 -4.79 -4.53 -26.74
CA LEU A 1 -4.65 -5.98 -26.99
C LEU A 1 -3.54 -6.66 -26.16
N ARG A 2 -2.45 -5.99 -25.76
CA ARG A 2 -1.42 -6.60 -24.88
C ARG A 2 -1.91 -6.98 -23.47
N SER A 3 -2.82 -6.21 -22.86
CA SER A 3 -3.36 -6.52 -21.52
C SER A 3 -4.35 -7.70 -21.47
N LEU A 4 -4.59 -8.41 -22.61
CA LEU A 4 -5.47 -9.58 -22.66
C LEU A 4 -4.75 -10.89 -22.31
N CYS A 5 -3.43 -10.96 -22.53
CA CYS A 5 -2.67 -12.21 -22.37
C CYS A 5 -1.37 -12.05 -21.56
N ALA A 6 -0.97 -10.82 -21.21
CA ALA A 6 0.26 -10.53 -20.50
C ALA A 6 0.08 -9.28 -19.61
N PRO A 7 0.86 -9.14 -18.52
CA PRO A 7 0.92 -7.90 -17.76
C PRO A 7 1.30 -6.71 -18.66
N ILE A 8 0.82 -5.52 -18.31
CA ILE A 8 1.14 -4.29 -19.06
C ILE A 8 2.66 -4.02 -19.04
N TYR A 9 3.31 -4.30 -17.92
CA TYR A 9 4.73 -4.00 -17.68
C TYR A 9 5.57 -5.25 -17.44
N ARG A 10 6.85 -5.16 -17.83
CA ARG A 10 7.88 -6.16 -17.46
C ARG A 10 8.41 -5.81 -16.09
N SER A 11 8.62 -6.79 -15.22
CA SER A 11 9.14 -6.57 -13.86
C SER A 11 10.65 -6.29 -13.81
N HIS A 12 11.39 -6.46 -14.91
CA HIS A 12 12.84 -6.33 -14.92
C HIS A 12 13.36 -4.92 -14.60
N PRO A 13 12.86 -3.82 -15.22
CA PRO A 13 13.31 -2.46 -14.87
C PRO A 13 12.98 -2.09 -13.40
N LEU A 14 11.84 -2.55 -12.89
CA LEU A 14 11.47 -2.37 -11.49
C LEU A 14 12.47 -3.08 -10.57
N ARG A 15 12.84 -4.32 -10.89
CA ARG A 15 13.86 -5.08 -10.15
C ARG A 15 15.20 -4.34 -10.14
N GLU A 16 15.69 -3.90 -11.29
CA GLU A 16 16.97 -3.16 -11.38
C GLU A 16 16.94 -1.89 -10.53
N THR A 17 15.86 -1.11 -10.62
CA THR A 17 15.70 0.12 -9.83
C THR A 17 15.72 -0.18 -8.33
N ILE A 18 14.99 -1.21 -7.88
CA ILE A 18 14.99 -1.61 -6.46
C ILE A 18 16.40 -2.07 -6.04
N GLN A 19 17.09 -2.86 -6.86
CA GLN A 19 18.46 -3.30 -6.58
C GLN A 19 19.42 -2.13 -6.39
N GLU A 20 19.31 -1.09 -7.21
CA GLU A 20 20.11 0.13 -7.10
C GLU A 20 19.81 0.90 -5.81
N MET A 21 18.55 0.92 -5.36
CA MET A 21 18.13 1.68 -4.18
C MET A 21 18.52 1.01 -2.85
N ILE A 22 18.32 -0.31 -2.72
CA ILE A 22 18.45 -1.00 -1.43
C ILE A 22 19.51 -2.10 -1.42
N GLY A 23 20.11 -2.45 -2.57
CA GLY A 23 21.05 -3.56 -2.70
C GLY A 23 20.37 -4.90 -3.00
N ALA A 24 21.04 -5.74 -3.79
CA ALA A 24 20.50 -7.04 -4.21
C ALA A 24 20.49 -8.12 -3.11
N GLU A 25 21.38 -7.98 -2.11
CA GLU A 25 21.61 -8.99 -1.07
C GLU A 25 21.13 -8.54 0.31
N THR A 26 20.60 -7.32 0.44
CA THR A 26 20.14 -6.80 1.73
C THR A 26 18.90 -7.54 2.20
N THR A 27 18.91 -7.95 3.46
CA THR A 27 17.89 -8.76 4.12
C THR A 27 17.15 -7.97 5.19
N PHE A 28 16.07 -8.54 5.72
CA PHE A 28 15.37 -7.94 6.87
C PHE A 28 16.24 -7.88 8.14
N ASN A 29 17.22 -8.77 8.31
CA ASN A 29 18.16 -8.74 9.42
C ASN A 29 19.11 -7.55 9.38
N ASP A 30 19.33 -6.96 8.20
CA ASP A 30 20.20 -5.79 8.03
C ASP A 30 19.50 -4.47 8.42
N LEU A 31 18.19 -4.51 8.65
CA LEU A 31 17.40 -3.33 8.99
C LEU A 31 17.54 -2.96 10.48
N THR A 32 17.79 -1.68 10.72
CA THR A 32 17.91 -1.09 12.07
C THR A 32 16.59 -0.58 12.64
N ARG A 33 15.52 -0.58 11.85
CA ARG A 33 14.16 -0.18 12.26
C ARG A 33 13.20 -1.34 11.98
N ARG A 34 12.13 -1.43 12.78
CA ARG A 34 11.09 -2.43 12.53
C ARG A 34 10.35 -2.08 11.24
N VAL A 35 10.27 -3.05 10.33
CA VAL A 35 9.60 -2.91 9.03
C VAL A 35 8.62 -4.07 8.87
N MET A 36 7.47 -3.76 8.27
CA MET A 36 6.43 -4.70 7.87
C MET A 36 5.88 -4.29 6.50
N ILE A 37 5.87 -5.21 5.54
CA ILE A 37 5.46 -4.98 4.15
C ILE A 37 4.35 -5.98 3.77
N PRO A 38 3.13 -5.52 3.46
CA PRO A 38 2.03 -6.40 3.10
C PRO A 38 2.18 -7.00 1.69
N ALA A 39 1.68 -8.21 1.49
CA ALA A 39 1.54 -8.87 0.20
C ALA A 39 0.40 -9.90 0.26
N VAL A 40 -0.09 -10.35 -0.90
CA VAL A 40 -0.93 -11.56 -0.98
C VAL A 40 -0.05 -12.74 -1.34
N ASN A 41 -0.05 -13.80 -0.54
CA ASN A 41 0.50 -15.09 -0.95
C ASN A 41 -0.53 -15.82 -1.82
N LEU A 42 -0.35 -15.78 -3.13
CA LEU A 42 -1.26 -16.39 -4.11
C LEU A 42 -1.25 -17.92 -4.04
N SER A 43 -0.13 -18.53 -3.62
CA SER A 43 -0.02 -19.98 -3.48
C SER A 43 -0.88 -20.53 -2.34
N THR A 44 -1.13 -19.74 -1.30
CA THR A 44 -1.95 -20.14 -0.13
C THR A 44 -3.29 -19.42 -0.06
N GLY A 45 -3.48 -18.35 -0.82
CA GLY A 45 -4.66 -17.48 -0.76
C GLY A 45 -4.74 -16.62 0.51
N LYS A 46 -3.63 -16.48 1.25
CA LYS A 46 -3.58 -15.78 2.54
C LYS A 46 -2.80 -14.46 2.44
N PRO A 47 -3.09 -13.49 3.32
CA PRO A 47 -2.21 -12.35 3.49
C PRO A 47 -0.84 -12.80 3.99
N GLN A 48 0.22 -12.15 3.50
CA GLN A 48 1.58 -12.28 3.98
C GLN A 48 2.06 -10.88 4.39
N PHE A 49 2.72 -10.80 5.54
CA PHE A 49 3.41 -9.59 5.97
C PHE A 49 4.88 -9.93 6.09
N PHE A 50 5.71 -9.42 5.18
CA PHE A 50 7.16 -9.57 5.26
C PHE A 50 7.66 -8.61 6.33
N LYS A 51 8.28 -9.13 7.39
CA LYS A 51 8.64 -8.29 8.54
C LYS A 51 9.99 -8.61 9.15
N THR A 52 10.60 -7.58 9.73
CA THR A 52 11.78 -7.75 10.59
C THR A 52 11.47 -8.67 11.78
N PRO A 53 12.43 -9.43 12.32
CA PRO A 53 12.22 -10.27 13.49
C PRO A 53 12.16 -9.41 14.76
N HIS A 54 10.95 -9.03 15.17
CA HIS A 54 10.70 -8.29 16.42
C HIS A 54 9.84 -9.03 17.43
N ASN A 55 9.17 -10.09 17.00
CA ASN A 55 8.61 -11.10 17.89
C ASN A 55 9.56 -12.33 17.90
N PRO A 56 10.06 -12.79 19.06
CA PRO A 56 10.89 -14.00 19.17
C PRO A 56 10.27 -15.26 18.55
N ASP A 57 8.94 -15.35 18.52
CA ASP A 57 8.20 -16.47 17.94
C ASP A 57 8.06 -16.37 16.41
N PHE A 58 8.31 -15.19 15.83
CA PHE A 58 8.15 -14.91 14.40
C PHE A 58 9.42 -14.32 13.77
N THR A 59 10.43 -15.18 13.58
CA THR A 59 11.75 -14.78 13.05
C THR A 59 12.03 -15.25 11.62
N ARG A 60 11.10 -15.98 11.00
CA ARG A 60 11.24 -16.59 9.67
C ARG A 60 11.71 -15.63 8.58
N ASP A 61 11.25 -14.38 8.63
CA ASP A 61 11.45 -13.42 7.55
C ASP A 61 12.79 -12.68 7.62
N GLY A 62 13.51 -12.78 8.75
CA GLY A 62 14.82 -12.15 8.95
C GLY A 62 15.83 -12.36 7.81
N PRO A 63 16.10 -13.61 7.37
CA PRO A 63 17.05 -13.87 6.28
C PRO A 63 16.50 -13.58 4.87
N LEU A 64 15.21 -13.25 4.72
CA LEU A 64 14.64 -12.98 3.40
C LEU A 64 15.20 -11.69 2.82
N LYS A 65 15.42 -11.67 1.50
CA LYS A 65 15.90 -10.48 0.80
C LYS A 65 14.80 -9.42 0.72
N LEU A 66 15.17 -8.16 1.00
CA LEU A 66 14.24 -7.03 0.94
C LEU A 66 13.68 -6.82 -0.47
N ILE A 67 14.47 -7.12 -1.50
CA ILE A 67 14.03 -7.02 -2.89
C ILE A 67 12.86 -7.94 -3.20
N ASP A 68 12.79 -9.14 -2.61
CA ASP A 68 11.69 -10.05 -2.85
C ASP A 68 10.39 -9.53 -2.23
N ALA A 69 10.47 -8.95 -1.03
CA ALA A 69 9.33 -8.27 -0.42
C ALA A 69 8.87 -7.05 -1.23
N ALA A 70 9.81 -6.24 -1.72
CA ALA A 70 9.51 -5.05 -2.52
C ALA A 70 8.87 -5.40 -3.88
N LEU A 71 9.35 -6.44 -4.55
CA LEU A 71 8.75 -6.95 -5.79
C LEU A 71 7.39 -7.60 -5.53
N ALA A 72 7.25 -8.37 -4.45
CA ALA A 72 5.98 -8.98 -4.06
C ALA A 72 4.89 -7.93 -3.81
N THR A 73 5.17 -6.91 -2.98
CA THR A 73 4.17 -5.88 -2.65
C THR A 73 3.83 -4.98 -3.83
N SER A 74 4.70 -4.87 -4.84
CA SER A 74 4.48 -4.02 -6.01
C SER A 74 3.83 -4.75 -7.20
N ALA A 75 3.60 -6.07 -7.08
CA ALA A 75 3.08 -6.91 -8.15
C ALA A 75 1.56 -6.73 -8.36
N ALA A 76 1.14 -5.50 -8.72
CA ALA A 76 -0.26 -5.13 -8.93
C ALA A 76 -0.89 -5.96 -10.06
N PRO A 77 -2.04 -6.63 -9.81
CA PRO A 77 -2.75 -7.36 -10.86
C PRO A 77 -3.04 -6.45 -12.05
N THR A 78 -3.02 -7.02 -13.26
CA THR A 78 -3.11 -6.32 -14.55
C THR A 78 -1.87 -5.50 -14.95
N TYR A 79 -1.07 -5.03 -14.00
CA TYR A 79 0.13 -4.22 -14.25
C TYR A 79 1.40 -5.05 -14.34
N PHE A 80 1.65 -5.90 -13.35
CA PHE A 80 2.83 -6.76 -13.26
C PHE A 80 2.43 -8.23 -13.12
N SER A 81 3.33 -9.14 -13.51
CA SER A 81 3.19 -10.56 -13.17
C SER A 81 3.38 -10.78 -11.68
N PRO A 82 2.73 -11.81 -11.09
CA PRO A 82 3.07 -12.29 -9.75
C PRO A 82 4.57 -12.51 -9.58
N HIS A 83 5.09 -12.14 -8.41
CA HIS A 83 6.49 -12.35 -8.05
C HIS A 83 6.66 -13.72 -7.41
N TYR A 84 7.66 -14.48 -7.85
CA TYR A 84 8.04 -15.74 -7.20
C TYR A 84 9.19 -15.47 -6.23
N CYS A 85 8.98 -15.73 -4.95
CA CYS A 85 10.03 -15.67 -3.94
C CYS A 85 10.61 -17.08 -3.76
N GLU A 86 11.89 -17.24 -4.10
CA GLU A 86 12.58 -18.53 -4.07
C GLU A 86 12.64 -19.11 -2.65
N ASP A 87 12.99 -18.28 -1.66
CA ASP A 87 13.15 -18.72 -0.26
C ASP A 87 11.84 -19.25 0.34
N LEU A 88 10.69 -18.68 -0.06
CA LEU A 88 9.37 -19.11 0.39
C LEU A 88 8.69 -20.11 -0.57
N ARG A 89 9.27 -20.35 -1.74
CA ARG A 89 8.73 -21.20 -2.82
C ARG A 89 7.26 -20.92 -3.13
N ALA A 90 6.91 -19.64 -3.20
CA ALA A 90 5.53 -19.20 -3.36
C ALA A 90 5.42 -17.97 -4.28
N TYR A 91 4.25 -17.83 -4.88
CA TYR A 91 3.90 -16.66 -5.70
C TYR A 91 3.18 -15.61 -4.87
N PHE A 92 3.51 -14.36 -5.12
CA PHE A 92 2.98 -13.20 -4.42
C PHE A 92 2.41 -12.16 -5.38
N ALA A 93 1.44 -11.42 -4.89
CA ALA A 93 0.86 -10.23 -5.52
C ALA A 93 0.82 -9.06 -4.53
N ASP A 94 0.45 -7.91 -5.08
CA ASP A 94 0.42 -6.62 -4.41
C ASP A 94 -0.27 -6.61 -3.04
N GLY A 95 0.37 -5.93 -2.09
CA GLY A 95 -0.09 -5.78 -0.72
C GLY A 95 -1.36 -4.94 -0.58
N GLY A 96 -1.66 -4.06 -1.52
CA GLY A 96 -2.86 -3.23 -1.53
C GLY A 96 -4.16 -4.04 -1.68
N LEU A 97 -4.07 -5.29 -2.17
CA LEU A 97 -5.20 -6.22 -2.12
C LEU A 97 -5.56 -6.65 -0.68
N VAL A 98 -4.60 -6.62 0.23
CA VAL A 98 -4.77 -6.95 1.67
C VAL A 98 -4.97 -5.68 2.49
N ALA A 99 -3.97 -4.80 2.46
CA ALA A 99 -3.85 -3.64 3.33
C ALA A 99 -3.27 -2.46 2.53
N ASN A 100 -4.11 -1.86 1.68
CA ASN A 100 -3.76 -0.63 0.94
C ASN A 100 -3.52 0.57 1.87
N ASN A 101 -4.00 0.49 3.11
CA ASN A 101 -3.57 1.33 4.22
C ASN A 101 -3.12 0.41 5.36
N PRO A 102 -1.79 0.22 5.57
CA PRO A 102 -1.30 -0.70 6.57
C PRO A 102 -1.30 -0.13 7.99
N SER A 103 -1.76 1.10 8.23
CA SER A 103 -1.61 1.76 9.54
C SER A 103 -2.36 1.05 10.67
N TYR A 104 -3.55 0.51 10.41
CA TYR A 104 -4.25 -0.26 11.44
C TYR A 104 -3.51 -1.56 11.78
N ILE A 105 -2.99 -2.25 10.77
CA ILE A 105 -2.18 -3.46 10.99
C ILE A 105 -0.90 -3.11 11.74
N GLY A 106 -0.26 -1.98 11.40
CA GLY A 106 0.92 -1.49 12.12
C GLY A 106 0.66 -1.20 13.60
N LEU A 107 -0.50 -0.62 13.94
CA LEU A 107 -0.90 -0.44 15.34
C LEU A 107 -1.01 -1.79 16.07
N LEU A 108 -1.65 -2.78 15.44
CA LEU A 108 -1.77 -4.12 16.00
C LEU A 108 -0.42 -4.82 16.15
N GLU A 109 0.49 -4.63 15.20
CA GLU A 109 1.85 -5.16 15.23
C GLU A 109 2.61 -4.63 16.46
N VAL A 110 2.50 -3.34 16.75
CA VAL A 110 3.14 -2.74 17.95
C VAL A 110 2.64 -3.42 19.23
N PHE A 111 1.33 -3.61 19.38
CA PHE A 111 0.77 -4.21 20.59
C PHE A 111 1.02 -5.71 20.72
N ARG A 112 1.03 -6.45 19.60
CA ARG A 112 1.09 -7.91 19.62
C ARG A 112 2.49 -8.47 19.47
N ASP A 113 3.25 -7.91 18.53
CA ASP A 113 4.50 -8.49 18.05
C ASP A 113 5.72 -7.67 18.49
N MET A 114 5.52 -6.45 19.00
CA MET A 114 6.59 -5.60 19.56
C MET A 114 6.48 -5.42 21.08
N ASN A 115 5.74 -6.30 21.78
CA ASN A 115 5.52 -6.22 23.22
C ASN A 115 6.79 -6.39 24.07
N SER A 116 7.81 -7.04 23.53
CA SER A 116 9.14 -7.19 24.13
C SER A 116 9.99 -5.93 23.98
N ASP A 117 9.77 -5.18 22.88
CA ASP A 117 10.45 -3.92 22.61
C ASP A 117 9.82 -2.78 23.42
N PHE A 118 8.49 -2.77 23.54
CA PHE A 118 7.72 -1.66 24.08
C PHE A 118 6.59 -2.13 25.00
N SER A 119 6.46 -1.47 26.15
CA SER A 119 5.27 -1.53 26.99
C SER A 119 4.54 -0.19 26.87
N VAL A 120 3.60 -0.11 25.92
CA VAL A 120 2.94 1.12 25.50
C VAL A 120 1.44 0.99 25.45
N THR A 121 0.75 2.11 25.53
CA THR A 121 -0.69 2.26 25.32
C THR A 121 -0.95 3.04 24.02
N HIS A 122 -2.21 3.12 23.58
CA HIS A 122 -2.58 3.90 22.38
C HIS A 122 -2.15 5.37 22.47
N LYS A 123 -2.07 5.94 23.68
CA LYS A 123 -1.65 7.33 23.90
C LYS A 123 -0.17 7.55 23.66
N ASP A 124 0.64 6.50 23.71
CA ASP A 124 2.09 6.57 23.48
C ASP A 124 2.45 6.34 22.00
N ILE A 125 1.50 5.86 21.19
CA ILE A 125 1.73 5.52 19.79
C ILE A 125 1.26 6.66 18.89
N HIS A 126 2.20 7.27 18.17
CA HIS A 126 1.94 8.27 17.14
C HIS A 126 2.06 7.66 15.75
N ILE A 127 1.05 7.87 14.91
CA ILE A 127 0.96 7.27 13.58
C ILE A 127 0.93 8.39 12.54
N LEU A 128 1.96 8.43 11.70
CA LEU A 128 1.98 9.20 10.48
C LEU A 128 1.66 8.27 9.30
N ASN A 129 0.55 8.54 8.62
CA ASN A 129 0.20 7.86 7.38
C ASN A 129 0.31 8.86 6.22
N ILE A 130 1.04 8.45 5.18
CA ILE A 130 1.25 9.23 3.96
C ILE A 130 0.54 8.49 2.82
N GLY A 131 -0.52 9.11 2.31
CA GLY A 131 -1.24 8.64 1.13
C GLY A 131 -0.52 9.03 -0.16
N THR A 132 -0.96 8.46 -1.27
CA THR A 132 -0.30 8.61 -2.58
C THR A 132 -0.97 9.65 -3.49
N VAL A 133 -1.92 10.45 -2.98
CA VAL A 133 -2.69 11.42 -3.76
C VAL A 133 -3.45 10.73 -4.89
N GLY A 134 -4.74 10.45 -4.69
CA GLY A 134 -5.53 9.65 -5.64
C GLY A 134 -6.96 10.12 -5.81
N GLU A 135 -7.59 9.68 -6.91
CA GLU A 135 -9.04 9.68 -7.00
C GLU A 135 -9.61 8.70 -5.97
N GLU A 136 -10.65 9.10 -5.24
CA GLU A 136 -11.52 8.12 -4.58
C GLU A 136 -12.19 7.29 -5.68
N TYR A 137 -11.68 6.08 -5.92
CA TYR A 137 -12.20 5.24 -6.98
C TYR A 137 -13.63 4.80 -6.65
N SER A 138 -14.58 5.40 -7.35
CA SER A 138 -16.00 5.07 -7.25
C SER A 138 -16.61 4.92 -8.64
N LEU A 139 -17.53 3.97 -8.77
CA LEU A 139 -18.28 3.79 -10.02
C LEU A 139 -19.52 4.68 -9.99
N SER A 140 -19.69 5.53 -11.02
CA SER A 140 -20.85 6.42 -11.05
C SER A 140 -22.18 5.65 -11.18
N PRO A 141 -23.26 6.10 -10.53
CA PRO A 141 -24.58 5.44 -10.63
C PRO A 141 -25.08 5.31 -12.08
N LYS A 142 -24.77 6.31 -12.93
CA LYS A 142 -25.11 6.30 -14.36
C LYS A 142 -24.39 5.20 -15.16
N LEU A 143 -23.19 4.80 -14.73
CA LEU A 143 -22.47 3.68 -15.32
C LEU A 143 -23.11 2.35 -14.89
N LEU A 144 -23.51 2.24 -13.62
CA LEU A 144 -24.11 1.04 -13.03
C LEU A 144 -25.55 0.78 -13.50
N SER A 145 -26.30 1.84 -13.82
CA SER A 145 -27.72 1.73 -14.22
C SER A 145 -27.93 1.22 -15.66
N LYS A 146 -26.85 1.02 -16.43
CA LYS A 146 -26.92 0.61 -17.85
C LYS A 146 -26.91 -0.93 -17.96
N THR A 147 -28.09 -1.53 -18.09
CA THR A 147 -28.32 -2.99 -18.13
C THR A 147 -27.44 -3.75 -19.13
N TRP A 148 -27.23 -3.20 -20.32
CA TRP A 148 -26.39 -3.76 -21.39
C TRP A 148 -24.85 -3.66 -21.17
N TRP A 149 -24.40 -3.03 -20.08
CA TRP A 149 -22.97 -2.83 -19.76
C TRP A 149 -22.50 -3.67 -18.56
N ASN A 150 -23.35 -4.51 -17.98
CA ASN A 150 -23.13 -5.21 -16.70
C ASN A 150 -22.20 -6.45 -16.75
N GLY A 151 -21.41 -6.64 -17.81
CA GLY A 151 -20.53 -7.81 -17.97
C GLY A 151 -19.11 -7.61 -17.43
N TYR A 152 -18.40 -8.71 -17.11
CA TYR A 152 -17.00 -8.71 -16.62
C TYR A 152 -16.04 -7.86 -17.46
N CYS A 153 -16.08 -8.01 -18.79
CA CYS A 153 -15.18 -7.25 -19.66
C CYS A 153 -15.50 -5.75 -19.72
N ARG A 154 -16.77 -5.35 -19.57
CA ARG A 154 -17.23 -3.96 -19.77
C ARG A 154 -17.41 -3.20 -18.46
N LEU A 155 -18.23 -3.72 -17.54
CA LEU A 155 -18.47 -3.09 -16.24
C LEU A 155 -17.18 -3.06 -15.42
N TRP A 156 -16.47 -4.19 -15.37
CA TRP A 156 -15.30 -4.35 -14.52
C TRP A 156 -13.98 -4.01 -15.20
N GLY A 157 -14.03 -3.58 -16.47
CA GLY A 157 -12.83 -3.24 -17.25
C GLY A 157 -11.81 -4.38 -17.28
N MET A 158 -12.30 -5.60 -17.49
CA MET A 158 -11.51 -6.83 -17.41
C MET A 158 -10.79 -7.04 -16.06
N GLY A 159 -11.43 -6.65 -14.95
CA GLY A 159 -10.92 -6.82 -13.60
C GLY A 159 -10.18 -5.61 -13.04
N LYS A 160 -9.67 -4.69 -13.88
CA LYS A 160 -8.97 -3.47 -13.41
C LYS A 160 -9.83 -2.66 -12.44
N ARG A 161 -11.11 -2.45 -12.78
CA ARG A 161 -12.03 -1.67 -11.94
C ARG A 161 -12.36 -2.40 -10.64
N LEU A 162 -12.45 -3.72 -10.68
CA LEU A 162 -12.70 -4.54 -9.49
C LEU A 162 -11.52 -4.42 -8.52
N VAL A 163 -10.29 -4.57 -9.01
CA VAL A 163 -9.06 -4.42 -8.21
C VAL A 163 -9.00 -3.04 -7.56
N LEU A 164 -9.17 -1.97 -8.33
CA LEU A 164 -9.15 -0.59 -7.80
C LEU A 164 -10.26 -0.34 -6.78
N THR A 165 -11.47 -0.85 -7.02
CA THR A 165 -12.59 -0.74 -6.07
C THR A 165 -12.26 -1.43 -4.76
N THR A 166 -11.74 -2.66 -4.81
CA THR A 166 -11.39 -3.43 -3.61
C THR A 166 -10.24 -2.78 -2.83
N MET A 167 -9.19 -2.32 -3.52
CA MET A 167 -8.06 -1.62 -2.87
C MET A 167 -8.53 -0.33 -2.17
N THR A 168 -9.39 0.45 -2.83
CA THR A 168 -9.97 1.69 -2.27
C THR A 168 -10.86 1.38 -1.06
N ALA A 169 -11.74 0.36 -1.17
CA ALA A 169 -12.57 -0.07 -0.05
C ALA A 169 -11.73 -0.54 1.14
N ASN A 170 -10.68 -1.33 0.90
CA ASN A 170 -9.75 -1.79 1.93
C ASN A 170 -8.97 -0.63 2.57
N GLN A 171 -8.56 0.39 1.80
CA GLN A 171 -7.93 1.59 2.33
C GLN A 171 -8.83 2.31 3.34
N HIS A 172 -10.09 2.56 2.97
CA HIS A 172 -11.05 3.21 3.87
C HIS A 172 -11.39 2.33 5.07
N LEU A 173 -11.54 1.02 4.89
CA LEU A 173 -11.81 0.09 5.99
C LEU A 173 -10.71 0.18 7.05
N HIS A 174 -9.44 0.00 6.68
CA HIS A 174 -8.33 0.04 7.63
C HIS A 174 -8.18 1.42 8.29
N LYS A 175 -8.34 2.51 7.52
CA LYS A 175 -8.34 3.87 8.08
C LYS A 175 -9.43 4.06 9.13
N ASN A 176 -10.67 3.65 8.82
CA ASN A 176 -11.81 3.81 9.72
C ASN A 176 -11.67 2.93 10.98
N MET A 177 -11.14 1.72 10.84
CA MET A 177 -10.85 0.84 11.98
C MET A 177 -9.80 1.45 12.89
N LEU A 178 -8.71 2.00 12.34
CA LEU A 178 -7.70 2.69 13.12
C LEU A 178 -8.27 3.89 13.88
N GLN A 179 -9.02 4.75 13.19
CA GLN A 179 -9.59 5.94 13.82
C GLN A 179 -10.58 5.57 14.93
N ARG A 180 -11.38 4.51 14.74
CA ARG A 180 -12.28 4.00 15.77
C ARG A 180 -11.52 3.48 16.98
N GLU A 181 -10.47 2.68 16.75
CA GLU A 181 -9.62 2.16 17.81
C GLU A 181 -9.00 3.30 18.63
N LEU A 182 -8.37 4.28 17.97
CA LEU A 182 -7.81 5.44 18.66
C LEU A 182 -8.86 6.28 19.38
N MET A 183 -10.08 6.38 18.86
CA MET A 183 -11.20 7.08 19.52
C MET A 183 -11.65 6.40 20.81
N LEU A 184 -11.74 5.07 20.82
CA LEU A 184 -12.09 4.31 22.02
C LEU A 184 -11.08 4.48 23.15
N HIS A 185 -9.84 4.84 22.80
CA HIS A 185 -8.72 5.01 23.71
C HIS A 185 -8.29 6.47 23.92
N ASP A 186 -9.10 7.45 23.47
CA ASP A 186 -8.82 8.88 23.64
C ASP A 186 -7.43 9.28 23.08
N ALA A 187 -7.10 8.74 21.91
CA ALA A 187 -5.81 8.87 21.23
C ALA A 187 -5.96 9.25 19.75
N VAL A 188 -7.13 9.74 19.31
CA VAL A 188 -7.37 10.19 17.91
C VAL A 188 -6.34 11.21 17.45
N ASP A 189 -5.92 12.05 18.40
CA ASP A 189 -4.95 13.10 18.22
C ASP A 189 -3.55 12.62 17.82
N ASN A 190 -3.27 11.33 17.98
CA ASN A 190 -2.00 10.71 17.63
C ASN A 190 -1.92 10.23 16.17
N TYR A 191 -3.01 10.35 15.41
CA TYR A 191 -3.04 9.95 14.00
C TYR A 191 -3.04 11.14 13.05
N ILE A 192 -1.97 11.24 12.27
CA ILE A 192 -1.81 12.23 11.21
C ILE A 192 -1.91 11.53 9.86
N TYR A 193 -2.93 11.89 9.09
CA TYR A 193 -3.16 11.39 7.73
C TYR A 193 -2.86 12.49 6.71
N LEU A 194 -1.79 12.32 5.95
CA LEU A 194 -1.37 13.21 4.87
C LEU A 194 -1.78 12.61 3.54
N ASP A 195 -2.94 13.03 3.03
CA ASP A 195 -3.42 12.64 1.71
C ASP A 195 -4.30 13.74 1.11
N GLU A 196 -4.42 13.76 -0.20
CA GLU A 196 -5.27 14.70 -0.94
C GLU A 196 -6.12 13.97 -1.97
N ILE A 197 -7.36 14.45 -2.14
CA ILE A 197 -8.23 14.04 -3.25
C ILE A 197 -8.04 15.03 -4.39
N ILE A 198 -7.83 14.53 -5.60
CA ILE A 198 -7.71 15.37 -6.79
C ILE A 198 -9.11 15.56 -7.40
N PRO A 199 -9.64 16.79 -7.46
CA PRO A 199 -10.88 17.05 -8.19
C PRO A 199 -10.65 17.19 -9.71
N ASN A 200 -11.64 16.78 -10.50
CA ASN A 200 -11.83 17.11 -11.94
C ASN A 200 -10.72 16.64 -12.91
N GLU A 201 -10.59 17.29 -14.07
CA GLU A 201 -9.76 16.93 -15.25
C GLU A 201 -8.30 16.56 -14.93
N ALA A 202 -7.70 17.09 -13.85
CA ALA A 202 -6.34 16.73 -13.43
C ALA A 202 -6.22 15.28 -12.95
N ALA A 203 -7.33 14.66 -12.59
CA ALA A 203 -7.39 13.33 -12.03
C ALA A 203 -7.22 12.24 -13.11
N SER A 204 -7.60 12.52 -14.36
CA SER A 204 -7.26 11.65 -15.50
C SER A 204 -5.77 11.62 -15.85
N ASP A 205 -5.01 12.65 -15.43
CA ASP A 205 -3.56 12.71 -15.62
C ASP A 205 -2.78 12.06 -14.48
N ILE A 206 -3.43 11.77 -13.34
CA ILE A 206 -2.81 11.16 -12.17
C ILE A 206 -3.39 9.74 -12.03
N THR A 207 -2.92 8.85 -12.90
CA THR A 207 -3.21 7.41 -12.82
C THR A 207 -2.02 6.66 -12.24
N LEU A 208 -2.28 5.46 -11.70
CA LEU A 208 -1.27 4.59 -11.09
C LEU A 208 -0.03 4.35 -11.98
N ASP A 209 -0.23 4.38 -13.29
CA ASP A 209 0.75 4.02 -14.31
C ASP A 209 1.22 5.18 -15.21
N ASN A 210 0.83 6.42 -14.90
CA ASN A 210 1.27 7.60 -15.66
C ASN A 210 2.60 8.16 -15.13
N ALA A 211 3.71 7.70 -15.72
CA ALA A 211 5.06 8.19 -15.40
C ALA A 211 5.52 9.38 -16.27
N THR A 212 4.61 10.15 -16.87
CA THR A 212 5.00 11.34 -17.66
C THR A 212 5.59 12.42 -16.76
N LYS A 213 6.55 13.20 -17.29
CA LYS A 213 7.20 14.30 -16.57
C LYS A 213 6.18 15.29 -15.97
N SER A 214 5.15 15.65 -16.73
CA SER A 214 4.07 16.53 -16.26
C SER A 214 3.33 15.96 -15.05
N SER A 215 2.94 14.68 -15.09
CA SER A 215 2.25 14.01 -13.98
C SER A 215 3.13 13.94 -12.73
N LEU A 216 4.41 13.58 -12.89
CA LEU A 216 5.38 13.52 -11.79
C LEU A 216 5.65 14.90 -11.15
N GLU A 217 5.79 15.95 -11.97
CA GLU A 217 5.94 17.32 -11.49
C GLU A 217 4.71 17.82 -10.73
N ASN A 218 3.51 17.48 -11.22
CA ASN A 218 2.24 17.79 -10.56
C ASN A 218 2.14 17.10 -9.18
N LEU A 219 2.40 15.79 -9.13
CA LEU A 219 2.42 15.01 -7.88
C LEU A 219 3.41 15.57 -6.87
N SER A 220 4.63 15.90 -7.32
CA SER A 220 5.67 16.50 -6.47
C SER A 220 5.25 17.86 -5.92
N ALA A 221 4.66 18.73 -6.76
CA ALA A 221 4.16 20.03 -6.35
C ALA A 221 3.04 19.91 -5.31
N ARG A 222 2.09 19.01 -5.51
CA ARG A 222 0.99 18.73 -4.57
C ARG A 222 1.51 18.18 -3.25
N GLY A 223 2.41 17.20 -3.28
CA GLY A 223 3.03 16.66 -2.06
C GLY A 223 3.72 17.74 -1.23
N ARG A 224 4.47 18.64 -1.87
CA ARG A 224 5.10 19.80 -1.20
C ARG A 224 4.06 20.75 -0.61
N GLN A 225 3.01 21.07 -1.36
CA GLN A 225 1.95 21.95 -0.90
C GLN A 225 1.24 21.36 0.32
N LEU A 226 0.82 20.09 0.25
CA LEU A 226 0.16 19.37 1.34
C LEU A 226 1.03 19.37 2.59
N ALA A 227 2.30 19.00 2.45
CA ALA A 227 3.25 18.97 3.57
C ALA A 227 3.39 20.34 4.24
N ASN A 228 3.57 21.41 3.44
CA ASN A 228 3.69 22.77 3.96
C ASN A 228 2.43 23.24 4.68
N VAL A 229 1.26 23.01 4.09
CA VAL A 229 -0.03 23.39 4.69
C VAL A 229 -0.24 22.64 6.00
N LYS A 230 0.01 21.32 6.02
CA LYS A 230 -0.18 20.49 7.21
C LYS A 230 0.82 20.84 8.32
N PHE A 231 2.09 21.04 7.99
CA PHE A 231 3.10 21.48 8.96
C PHE A 231 2.79 22.87 9.56
N ALA A 232 2.22 23.77 8.77
CA ALA A 232 1.82 25.09 9.27
C ALA A 232 0.60 25.03 10.21
N GLN A 233 -0.38 24.17 9.89
CA GLN A 233 -1.65 24.06 10.61
C GLN A 233 -1.57 23.18 11.86
N ASP A 234 -0.81 22.09 11.80
CA ASP A 234 -0.73 21.10 12.87
C ASP A 234 0.49 21.35 13.75
N GLN A 235 0.26 21.91 14.95
CA GLN A 235 1.33 22.19 15.90
C GLN A 235 2.05 20.92 16.38
N LYS A 236 1.44 19.73 16.24
CA LYS A 236 2.04 18.45 16.64
C LYS A 236 3.13 17.97 15.68
N LEU A 237 3.19 18.53 14.47
CA LEU A 237 4.24 18.23 13.50
C LEU A 237 5.52 19.05 13.72
N LYS A 238 5.50 20.02 14.65
CA LYS A 238 6.63 20.88 14.99
C LYS A 238 7.39 20.33 16.20
#